data_AF-A0A7K0Z8M7-F1
#
_entry.id   AF-A0A7K0Z8M7-F1
#
_cell.length_a   1.000
_cell.length_b   1.000
_cell.length_c   1.000
_cell.angle_alpha   90.00
_cell.angle_beta   90.00
_cell.angle_gamma   90.00
#
_symmetry.space_group_name_H-M   'P 1'
#
loop_
_entity.id
_entity.type
_entity.pdbx_description
1 polymer ?
#
loop_
_entity_poly.entity_id
_entity_poly.type
_entity_poly.pdbx_seq_one_letter_code
_entity_poly.pdbx_strand_id
1 'polypeptide(L)'
;MKIRARFRISLVRTITTTLFLSLFTTFPVVTSLQAASAATTITKTVTIKGSNNVLYNGAGVSIFYYVDGDLEETIKPLQTTGSSGQVTITYPSNAAYAQMFITPPVTDTTNAVQTIDL
;
A
#
# COMPACT_ATOMS: atom_id res chain seq x y z
N MET A 1 -61.74 -23.34 13.74
CA MET A 1 -60.54 -24.16 14.02
C MET A 1 -59.81 -23.61 15.25
N LYS A 2 -59.91 -24.26 16.42
CA LYS A 2 -59.33 -23.74 17.69
C LYS A 2 -57.84 -24.11 17.76
N ILE A 3 -56.95 -23.12 17.63
CA ILE A 3 -55.50 -23.30 17.79
C ILE A 3 -55.21 -23.73 19.24
N ARG A 4 -54.56 -24.88 19.41
CA ARG A 4 -54.24 -25.51 20.70
C ARG A 4 -53.36 -24.58 21.55
N ALA A 5 -53.65 -24.47 22.84
CA ALA A 5 -53.00 -23.52 23.76
C ALA A 5 -51.47 -23.62 23.78
N ARG A 6 -50.91 -24.84 23.64
CA ARG A 6 -49.45 -25.07 23.56
C ARG A 6 -48.81 -24.40 22.34
N PHE A 7 -49.53 -24.30 21.23
CA PHE A 7 -49.06 -23.64 20.01
C PHE A 7 -49.03 -22.12 20.17
N ARG A 8 -49.99 -21.55 20.93
CA ARG A 8 -50.03 -20.11 21.23
C ARG A 8 -48.86 -19.67 22.11
N ILE A 9 -48.52 -20.46 23.11
CA ILE A 9 -47.40 -20.17 24.02
C ILE A 9 -46.06 -20.26 23.28
N SER A 10 -45.90 -21.28 22.41
CA SER A 10 -44.70 -21.42 21.58
C SER A 10 -44.54 -20.24 20.61
N LEU A 11 -45.62 -19.83 19.94
CA LEU A 11 -45.62 -18.70 19.00
C LEU A 11 -45.23 -17.38 19.70
N VAL A 12 -45.83 -17.09 20.85
CA VAL A 12 -45.52 -15.87 21.62
C VAL A 12 -44.06 -15.87 22.08
N ARG A 13 -43.55 -17.01 22.54
CA ARG A 13 -42.13 -17.13 22.95
C ARG A 13 -41.20 -16.86 21.78
N THR A 14 -41.45 -17.45 20.61
CA THR A 14 -40.63 -17.25 19.41
C THR A 14 -40.63 -15.80 18.97
N ILE A 15 -41.81 -15.15 18.87
CA ILE A 15 -41.94 -13.74 18.47
C ILE A 15 -41.17 -12.84 19.44
N THR A 16 -41.28 -13.10 20.75
CA THR A 16 -40.60 -12.28 21.77
C THR A 16 -39.09 -12.45 21.67
N THR A 17 -38.59 -13.67 21.46
CA THR A 17 -37.15 -13.91 21.29
C THR A 17 -36.59 -13.31 20.01
N THR A 18 -37.31 -13.36 18.89
CA THR A 18 -36.84 -12.76 17.63
C THR A 18 -36.87 -11.24 17.69
N LEU A 19 -37.88 -10.66 18.35
CA LEU A 19 -37.97 -9.22 18.54
C LEU A 19 -36.84 -8.72 19.45
N PHE A 20 -36.58 -9.42 20.57
CA PHE A 20 -35.50 -9.05 21.48
C PHE A 20 -34.13 -9.18 20.83
N LEU A 21 -33.90 -10.22 20.01
CA LEU A 21 -32.63 -10.39 19.30
C LEU A 21 -32.42 -9.32 18.21
N SER A 22 -33.49 -8.86 17.55
CA SER A 22 -33.41 -7.80 16.54
C SER A 22 -33.04 -6.41 17.10
N LEU A 23 -33.23 -6.17 18.40
CA LEU A 23 -32.77 -4.94 19.07
C LEU A 23 -31.25 -4.88 19.25
N PHE A 24 -30.55 -6.03 19.24
CA PHE A 24 -29.09 -6.09 19.43
C PHE A 24 -28.31 -6.17 18.12
N THR A 25 -28.97 -6.29 16.96
CA THR A 25 -28.30 -6.35 15.65
C THR A 25 -28.11 -4.97 15.00
N THR A 26 -28.52 -3.89 15.67
CA THR A 26 -28.42 -2.50 15.18
C THR A 26 -27.27 -1.72 15.79
N PHE A 27 -26.29 -2.38 16.43
CA PHE A 27 -25.05 -1.68 16.74
C PHE A 27 -24.42 -1.23 15.42
N PRO A 28 -24.28 0.10 15.18
CA PRO A 28 -23.57 0.56 14.02
C PRO A 28 -22.15 0.03 14.17
N VAL A 29 -21.76 -0.86 13.25
CA VAL A 29 -20.35 -1.18 13.04
C VAL A 29 -19.72 0.17 12.76
N VAL A 30 -18.94 0.68 13.72
CA VAL A 30 -18.17 1.89 13.56
C VAL A 30 -17.14 1.55 12.50
N THR A 31 -17.49 1.80 11.23
CA THR A 31 -16.54 1.89 10.16
C THR A 31 -15.73 3.13 10.47
N SER A 32 -14.52 2.94 11.00
CA SER A 32 -13.55 4.02 11.10
C SER A 32 -13.37 4.58 9.70
N LEU A 33 -13.99 5.73 9.43
CA LEU A 33 -13.73 6.54 8.25
C LEU A 33 -12.28 7.01 8.38
N GLN A 34 -11.35 6.21 7.86
CA GLN A 34 -9.98 6.63 7.71
C GLN A 34 -9.99 7.76 6.68
N ALA A 35 -9.89 8.99 7.17
CA ALA A 35 -9.64 10.14 6.31
C ALA A 35 -8.32 9.87 5.59
N ALA A 36 -8.37 9.71 4.27
CA ALA A 36 -7.17 9.71 3.46
C ALA A 36 -6.56 11.11 3.52
N SER A 37 -5.63 11.35 4.44
CA SER A 37 -4.83 12.57 4.39
C SER A 37 -4.01 12.49 3.11
N ALA A 38 -4.20 13.44 2.20
CA ALA A 38 -3.32 13.58 1.05
C ALA A 38 -1.91 13.88 1.56
N ALA A 39 -1.06 12.85 1.64
CA ALA A 39 0.32 13.01 2.04
C ALA A 39 1.00 13.93 1.02
N THR A 40 1.52 15.06 1.47
CA THR A 40 2.33 15.94 0.62
C THR A 40 3.51 15.14 0.10
N THR A 41 3.75 15.15 -1.22
CA THR A 41 4.83 14.38 -1.85
C THR A 41 6.01 15.27 -2.19
N ILE A 42 7.21 14.69 -2.13
CA ILE A 42 8.44 15.26 -2.66
C ILE A 42 8.70 14.59 -4.00
N THR A 43 8.89 15.39 -5.04
CA THR A 43 9.29 14.94 -6.38
C THR A 43 10.66 15.50 -6.71
N LYS A 44 11.60 14.64 -7.09
CA LYS A 44 12.95 15.04 -7.52
C LYS A 44 13.31 14.38 -8.84
N THR A 45 14.01 15.12 -9.69
CA THR A 45 14.68 14.55 -10.85
C THR A 45 16.13 14.30 -10.49
N VAL A 46 16.59 13.07 -10.67
CA VAL A 46 17.96 12.64 -10.38
C VAL A 46 18.65 12.24 -11.68
N THR A 47 19.94 12.57 -11.78
CA THR A 47 20.78 12.20 -12.91
C THR A 47 21.71 11.08 -12.49
N ILE A 48 21.61 9.94 -13.14
CA ILE A 48 22.44 8.77 -12.91
C ILE A 48 23.61 8.80 -13.89
N LYS A 49 24.81 8.62 -13.35
CA LYS A 49 26.06 8.56 -14.12
C LYS A 49 26.82 7.30 -13.77
N GLY A 50 27.52 6.76 -14.76
CA GLY A 50 28.49 5.70 -14.55
C GLY A 50 29.74 6.21 -13.81
N SER A 51 30.60 5.29 -13.40
CA SER A 51 31.91 5.59 -12.77
C SER A 51 32.83 6.44 -13.66
N ASN A 52 32.62 6.41 -14.98
CA ASN A 52 33.29 7.24 -15.98
C ASN A 52 32.68 8.65 -16.14
N ASN A 53 31.72 9.04 -15.28
CA ASN A 53 31.00 10.32 -15.32
C ASN A 53 30.15 10.55 -16.59
N VAL A 54 29.89 9.48 -17.37
CA VAL A 54 28.97 9.51 -18.52
C VAL A 54 27.55 9.24 -18.04
N LEU A 55 26.56 9.84 -18.71
CA LEU A 55 25.14 9.62 -18.42
C LEU A 55 24.79 8.13 -18.59
N TYR A 56 24.15 7.57 -17.58
CA TYR A 56 23.90 6.14 -17.52
C TYR A 56 22.50 5.82 -18.02
N ASN A 57 22.36 5.70 -19.34
CA ASN A 57 21.09 5.39 -20.02
C ASN A 57 20.69 3.93 -19.78
N GLY A 58 19.39 3.68 -19.53
CA GLY A 58 18.88 2.33 -19.31
C GLY A 58 19.09 1.79 -17.89
N ALA A 59 19.60 2.60 -16.97
CA ALA A 59 19.80 2.20 -15.58
C ALA A 59 18.44 2.06 -14.87
N GLY A 60 18.28 0.98 -14.11
CA GLY A 60 17.11 0.76 -13.27
C GLY A 60 17.22 1.57 -11.99
N VAL A 61 16.16 2.26 -11.59
CA VAL A 61 16.09 3.05 -10.36
C VAL A 61 14.79 2.74 -9.62
N SER A 62 14.90 2.42 -8.35
CA SER A 62 13.75 2.22 -7.44
C SER A 62 13.99 2.97 -6.14
N ILE A 63 12.90 3.32 -5.47
CA ILE A 63 12.94 3.93 -4.13
C ILE A 63 12.18 3.04 -3.17
N PHE A 64 12.75 2.89 -1.99
CA PHE A 64 12.07 2.39 -0.82
C PHE A 64 12.00 3.49 0.22
N TYR A 65 10.87 3.59 0.90
CA TYR A 65 10.68 4.56 1.98
C TYR A 65 9.81 3.98 3.08
N TYR A 66 9.97 4.55 4.28
CA TYR A 66 9.16 4.24 5.43
C TYR A 66 8.58 5.53 5.99
N VAL A 67 7.31 5.48 6.39
CA VAL A 67 6.62 6.57 7.09
C VAL A 67 6.32 6.10 8.51
N ASP A 68 6.60 6.94 9.50
CA ASP A 68 6.35 6.59 10.89
C ASP A 68 4.87 6.26 11.11
N GLY A 69 4.61 5.04 11.61
CA GLY A 69 3.26 4.52 11.83
C GLY A 69 2.77 3.56 10.74
N ASP A 70 3.49 3.43 9.63
CA ASP A 70 3.25 2.35 8.67
C ASP A 70 3.76 1.01 9.24
N LEU A 71 3.08 -0.07 8.86
CA LEU A 71 3.44 -1.43 9.29
C LEU A 71 4.69 -1.95 8.57
N GLU A 72 4.91 -1.49 7.34
CA GLU A 72 5.94 -1.99 6.44
C GLU A 72 6.47 -0.86 5.54
N GLU A 73 7.64 -1.09 4.93
CA GLU A 73 8.24 -0.19 3.96
C GLU A 73 7.48 -0.24 2.63
N THR A 74 7.37 0.90 1.95
CA THR A 74 6.81 0.95 0.59
C THR A 74 7.91 0.97 -0.45
N ILE A 75 7.85 0.02 -1.38
CA ILE A 75 8.75 -0.06 -2.54
C ILE A 75 8.04 0.53 -3.77
N LYS A 76 8.67 1.50 -4.42
CA LYS A 76 8.21 2.05 -5.70
C LYS A 76 8.59 1.13 -6.86
N PRO A 77 7.74 1.03 -7.90
CA PRO A 77 8.08 0.29 -9.11
C PRO A 77 9.42 0.75 -9.70
N LEU A 78 10.16 -0.21 -10.27
CA LEU A 78 11.39 0.08 -10.98
C LEU A 78 11.11 1.03 -12.16
N GLN A 79 11.88 2.11 -12.24
CA GLN A 79 11.89 3.04 -13.35
C GLN A 79 13.21 2.92 -14.10
N THR A 80 13.23 3.29 -15.37
CA THR A 80 14.44 3.26 -16.19
C THR A 80 14.85 4.66 -16.59
N THR A 81 16.13 4.98 -16.51
CA THR A 81 16.65 6.27 -16.99
C THR A 81 16.53 6.38 -18.51
N GLY A 82 16.20 7.59 -18.98
CA GLY A 82 16.20 7.91 -20.41
C GLY A 82 17.60 8.19 -20.96
N SER A 83 17.67 8.61 -22.23
CA SER A 83 18.93 8.96 -22.91
C SER A 83 19.75 10.06 -22.22
N SER A 84 19.11 10.89 -21.41
CA SER A 84 19.74 11.92 -20.59
C SER A 84 20.24 11.40 -19.23
N GLY A 85 20.16 10.09 -18.96
CA GLY A 85 20.52 9.48 -17.68
C GLY A 85 19.63 9.91 -16.52
N GLN A 86 18.50 10.56 -16.79
CA GLN A 86 17.62 11.12 -15.76
C GLN A 86 16.41 10.22 -15.48
N VAL A 87 15.96 10.27 -14.22
CA VAL A 87 14.71 9.66 -13.76
C VAL A 87 14.06 10.55 -12.71
N THR A 88 12.73 10.58 -12.67
CA THR A 88 11.95 11.35 -11.70
C THR A 88 11.39 10.43 -10.63
N ILE A 89 11.77 10.71 -9.40
CA ILE A 89 11.40 9.96 -8.20
C ILE A 89 10.40 10.74 -7.35
N THR A 90 9.45 10.04 -6.75
CA THR A 90 8.42 10.65 -5.89
C THR A 90 8.16 9.79 -4.66
N TYR A 91 8.18 10.43 -3.48
CA TYR A 91 7.89 9.79 -2.19
C TYR A 91 7.21 10.78 -1.22
N PRO A 92 6.54 10.32 -0.16
CA PRO A 92 5.89 11.19 0.82
C PRO A 92 6.90 12.08 1.57
N SER A 93 6.54 13.34 1.80
CA SER A 93 7.36 14.29 2.55
C SER A 93 7.52 13.95 4.03
N ASN A 94 6.59 13.17 4.57
CA ASN A 94 6.60 12.66 5.94
C ASN A 94 7.30 11.29 6.05
N ALA A 95 8.02 10.84 5.03
CA ALA A 95 8.84 9.64 5.14
C ALA A 95 9.95 9.88 6.18
N ALA A 96 10.07 8.97 7.14
CA ALA A 96 11.15 8.96 8.14
C ALA A 96 12.51 8.73 7.46
N TYR A 97 12.53 7.84 6.46
CA TYR A 97 13.63 7.69 5.53
C TYR A 97 13.14 7.34 4.13
N ALA A 98 13.95 7.70 3.15
CA ALA A 98 13.82 7.25 1.77
C ALA A 98 15.22 6.93 1.25
N GLN A 99 15.34 5.79 0.61
CA GLN A 99 16.60 5.30 0.08
C GLN A 99 16.38 4.87 -1.38
N MET A 100 17.44 5.01 -2.18
CA MET A 100 17.39 4.80 -3.62
C MET A 100 18.30 3.64 -4.00
N PHE A 101 17.76 2.70 -4.77
CA PHE A 101 18.52 1.62 -5.39
C PHE A 101 18.72 1.92 -6.86
N ILE A 102 19.95 1.70 -7.34
CA ILE A 102 20.32 1.85 -8.74
C ILE A 102 20.90 0.53 -9.21
N THR A 103 20.32 0.02 -10.29
CA THR A 103 20.80 -1.17 -10.98
C THR A 103 21.39 -0.74 -12.33
N PRO A 104 22.62 -1.18 -12.65
CA PRO A 104 23.18 -1.04 -13.99
C PRO A 104 22.19 -1.41 -15.12
N PRO A 105 22.28 -0.78 -16.29
CA PRO A 105 21.54 -1.21 -17.47
C PRO A 105 21.83 -2.68 -17.79
N VAL A 106 20.83 -3.41 -18.27
CA VAL A 106 20.98 -4.82 -18.67
C VAL A 106 22.01 -5.05 -19.78
N THR A 107 22.34 -4.02 -20.54
CA THR A 107 23.38 -4.05 -21.58
C THR A 107 24.78 -3.81 -21.04
N ASP A 108 24.91 -3.40 -19.77
CA ASP A 108 26.20 -3.18 -19.14
C ASP A 108 26.71 -4.47 -18.50
N THR A 109 27.70 -5.07 -19.14
CA THR A 109 28.37 -6.30 -18.68
C THR A 109 29.63 -6.03 -17.85
N THR A 110 29.97 -4.76 -17.63
CA THR A 110 31.21 -4.34 -16.97
C THR A 110 31.02 -4.02 -15.49
N ASN A 111 29.77 -3.78 -15.07
CA ASN A 111 29.42 -3.49 -13.68
C ASN A 111 28.61 -4.65 -13.08
N ALA A 112 28.97 -5.08 -11.88
CA ALA A 112 28.31 -6.20 -11.21
C ALA A 112 26.89 -5.83 -10.77
N VAL A 113 25.92 -6.69 -11.10
CA VAL A 113 24.56 -6.67 -10.55
C VAL A 113 24.42 -7.86 -9.62
N GLN A 114 24.13 -7.61 -8.34
CA GLN A 114 23.71 -8.70 -7.44
C GLN A 114 22.21 -8.93 -7.65
N THR A 115 21.86 -9.97 -8.41
CA THR A 115 20.50 -10.50 -8.47
C THR A 115 20.38 -11.60 -7.42
N ILE A 116 19.59 -11.38 -6.38
CA ILE A 116 19.19 -12.43 -5.45
C ILE A 116 17.86 -12.97 -5.97
N ASP A 117 17.90 -14.15 -6.61
CA ASP A 117 16.69 -14.93 -6.87
C ASP A 117 16.29 -15.57 -5.52
N LEU A 118 15.07 -15.28 -5.06
CA LEU A 118 14.48 -15.85 -3.84
C LEU A 118 13.54 -17.01 -4.21
#